data_AF-A0A432HQE2-F1
#
_entry.id   AF-A0A432HQE2-F1
#
_cell.length_a   1.000
_cell.length_b   1.000
_cell.length_c   1.000
_cell.angle_alpha   90.00
_cell.angle_beta   90.00
_cell.angle_gamma   90.00
#
_symmetry.space_group_name_H-M   'P 1'
#
loop_
_entity.id
_entity.type
_entity.pdbx_description
1 polymer ?
#
loop_
_entity_poly.entity_id
_entity_poly.type
_entity_poly.pdbx_seq_one_letter_code
_entity_poly.pdbx_strand_id
1 'polypeptide(L)'
;MNHLSFKILILCVLLPPILYIGSLLSLERYLNDRFSTRIESIYIGDTRPLFTGSIRLEDAVNRNIRQYLAGSRWRFWGIKTNVTIATREGTLIYPPVQADPRGSFEPPDPGEIASENYALMNEGLVVKSDLLIQHNTLFANLLLAFYLLVSVVILYLYYRKSVRKAYREAREKETAIAQLRHQDETLTRRLDDLNLEKSRLATDIQSLSEKLESERRRAGTNEDDYIEEIVSLEKRLEDHRTRQEARKAEIETLKAELRRHEKTRQKKGRQQIKAANIISKRFGALYKKLRFYDRAIDGFMQLTDDMKIKCEETIHQLDKDPAKVPIKRKVFGKKNRETVFEILFAYNGRLYYRPLKAHTLEILTIGTKNTQGRDLTFLESL
;
A
#
# COMPACT_ATOMS: atom_id res chain seq x y z
N MET A 1 -18.69 -50.65 -5.38
CA MET A 1 -19.80 -51.44 -5.96
C MET A 1 -20.91 -50.56 -6.59
N ASN A 2 -20.66 -49.27 -6.89
CA ASN A 2 -21.73 -48.32 -7.23
C ASN A 2 -22.00 -48.13 -8.74
N HIS A 3 -21.28 -48.84 -9.62
CA HIS A 3 -21.32 -48.58 -11.08
C HIS A 3 -21.92 -49.73 -11.92
N LEU A 4 -22.37 -50.82 -11.29
CA LEU A 4 -23.21 -51.81 -11.93
C LEU A 4 -24.66 -51.43 -11.64
N SER A 5 -25.37 -50.90 -12.64
CA SER A 5 -26.78 -50.58 -12.48
C SER A 5 -27.53 -51.89 -12.19
N PHE A 6 -28.11 -52.00 -11.00
CA PHE A 6 -28.90 -53.15 -10.58
C PHE A 6 -30.00 -53.51 -11.59
N LYS A 7 -30.53 -52.49 -12.30
CA LYS A 7 -31.49 -52.64 -13.40
C LYS A 7 -30.98 -53.51 -14.54
N ILE A 8 -29.70 -53.35 -14.93
CA ILE A 8 -29.09 -54.10 -16.05
C ILE A 8 -28.80 -55.53 -15.62
N LEU A 9 -28.40 -55.74 -14.36
CA LEU A 9 -28.17 -57.07 -13.81
C LEU A 9 -29.49 -57.86 -13.72
N ILE A 10 -30.58 -57.24 -13.23
CA ILE A 10 -31.91 -57.86 -13.23
C ILE A 10 -32.34 -58.20 -14.67
N LEU A 11 -32.20 -57.25 -15.60
CA LEU A 11 -32.57 -57.47 -17.00
C LEU A 11 -31.81 -58.65 -17.60
N CYS A 12 -30.48 -58.72 -17.39
CA CYS A 12 -29.64 -59.79 -17.92
C CYS A 12 -29.95 -61.17 -17.30
N VAL A 13 -30.45 -61.23 -16.06
CA VAL A 13 -30.83 -62.49 -15.40
C VAL A 13 -32.24 -62.94 -15.81
N LEU A 14 -33.19 -62.00 -15.91
CA LEU A 14 -34.60 -62.31 -16.14
C LEU A 14 -34.95 -62.48 -17.63
N LEU A 15 -34.23 -61.80 -18.52
CA LEU A 15 -34.51 -61.79 -19.96
C LEU A 15 -34.20 -63.11 -20.67
N PRO A 16 -33.09 -63.84 -20.38
CA PRO A 16 -32.79 -65.11 -21.05
C PRO A 16 -33.86 -66.20 -20.83
N PRO A 17 -34.37 -66.45 -19.60
CA PRO A 17 -35.47 -67.40 -19.40
C PRO A 17 -36.75 -67.02 -20.13
N ILE A 18 -37.12 -65.73 -20.14
CA ILE A 18 -38.32 -65.24 -20.82
C ILE A 18 -38.20 -65.43 -22.34
N LEU A 19 -37.07 -65.03 -22.92
CA LEU A 19 -36.81 -65.22 -24.35
C LEU A 19 -36.74 -66.69 -24.73
N TYR A 20 -36.16 -67.53 -23.87
CA TYR A 20 -36.11 -68.97 -24.08
C TYR A 20 -37.51 -69.59 -24.13
N ILE A 21 -38.36 -69.32 -23.13
CA ILE A 21 -39.74 -69.83 -23.09
C ILE A 21 -40.54 -69.33 -24.31
N GLY A 22 -40.43 -68.03 -24.62
CA GLY A 22 -41.10 -67.44 -25.78
C GLY A 22 -40.63 -68.08 -27.10
N SER A 23 -39.33 -68.27 -27.27
CA SER A 23 -38.75 -68.91 -28.47
C SER A 23 -39.22 -70.35 -28.62
N LEU A 24 -39.32 -71.10 -27.51
CA LEU A 24 -39.76 -72.49 -27.52
C LEU A 24 -41.24 -72.59 -27.90
N LEU A 25 -42.11 -71.77 -27.29
CA LEU A 25 -43.54 -71.71 -27.63
C LEU A 25 -43.78 -71.29 -29.08
N SER A 26 -43.04 -70.31 -29.58
CA SER A 26 -43.12 -69.89 -30.98
C SER A 26 -42.67 -70.99 -31.94
N LEU A 27 -41.60 -71.72 -31.59
CA LEU A 27 -41.10 -72.82 -32.41
C LEU A 27 -42.07 -74.01 -32.41
N GLU A 28 -42.66 -74.34 -31.27
CA GLU A 28 -43.71 -75.38 -31.18
C GLU A 28 -44.88 -75.05 -32.09
N ARG A 29 -45.41 -73.82 -32.04
CA ARG A 29 -46.51 -73.39 -32.92
C ARG A 29 -46.13 -73.44 -34.40
N TYR A 30 -44.95 -72.93 -34.74
CA TYR A 30 -44.48 -72.89 -36.13
C TYR A 30 -44.27 -74.29 -36.70
N LEU A 31 -43.67 -75.19 -35.92
CA LEU A 31 -43.52 -76.57 -36.32
C LEU A 31 -44.88 -77.25 -36.42
N ASN A 32 -45.80 -77.00 -35.49
CA ASN A 32 -47.09 -77.69 -35.50
C ASN A 32 -47.89 -77.38 -36.76
N ASP A 33 -47.96 -76.10 -37.13
CA ASP A 33 -48.61 -75.64 -38.36
C ASP A 33 -47.98 -76.30 -39.60
N ARG A 34 -46.64 -76.26 -39.69
CA ARG A 34 -45.90 -76.85 -40.81
C ARG A 34 -46.05 -78.37 -40.91
N PHE A 35 -46.13 -79.07 -39.77
CA PHE A 35 -46.32 -80.52 -39.74
C PHE A 35 -47.75 -80.91 -40.12
N SER A 36 -48.77 -80.19 -39.64
CA SER A 36 -50.17 -80.40 -40.04
C SER A 36 -50.35 -80.27 -41.55
N THR A 37 -49.88 -79.18 -42.17
CA THR A 37 -49.98 -78.98 -43.64
C THR A 37 -49.25 -80.07 -44.41
N ARG A 38 -48.10 -80.54 -43.90
CA ARG A 38 -47.30 -81.55 -44.58
C ARG A 38 -47.90 -82.95 -44.46
N ILE A 39 -48.49 -83.30 -43.33
CA ILE A 39 -49.21 -84.56 -43.14
C ILE A 39 -50.48 -84.58 -44.00
N GLU A 40 -51.21 -83.46 -44.09
CA GLU A 40 -52.36 -83.31 -44.99
C GLU A 40 -51.98 -83.59 -46.45
N SER A 41 -50.82 -83.09 -46.91
CA SER A 41 -50.33 -83.35 -48.28
C SER A 41 -49.89 -84.79 -48.54
N ILE A 42 -49.42 -85.51 -47.50
CA ILE A 42 -48.91 -86.90 -47.63
C ILE A 42 -50.05 -87.92 -47.53
N TYR A 43 -51.14 -87.55 -46.85
CA TYR A 43 -52.33 -88.37 -46.71
C TYR A 43 -53.07 -88.58 -48.04
N ILE A 44 -53.16 -87.55 -48.88
CA ILE A 44 -53.88 -87.57 -50.18
C ILE A 44 -53.00 -88.18 -51.29
N GLY A 45 -52.37 -89.33 -51.01
CA GLY A 45 -51.58 -90.06 -52.00
C GLY A 45 -52.40 -90.63 -53.16
N ASP A 46 -52.01 -91.78 -53.71
CA ASP A 46 -52.80 -92.44 -54.76
C ASP A 46 -54.13 -92.96 -54.19
N THR A 47 -55.23 -92.26 -54.51
CA THR A 47 -56.59 -92.54 -54.00
C THR A 47 -57.31 -93.66 -54.75
N ARG A 48 -56.76 -94.11 -55.89
CA ARG A 48 -57.33 -95.18 -56.73
C ARG A 48 -57.58 -96.50 -55.97
N PRO A 49 -56.64 -97.05 -55.18
CA PRO A 49 -56.86 -98.28 -54.42
C PRO A 49 -57.87 -98.18 -53.27
N LEU A 50 -58.18 -96.96 -52.80
CA LEU A 50 -59.16 -96.70 -51.75
C LEU A 50 -60.59 -96.76 -52.29
N PHE A 51 -60.82 -96.24 -53.49
CA PHE A 51 -62.14 -96.26 -54.15
C PHE A 51 -62.50 -97.63 -54.76
N THR A 52 -61.50 -98.49 -55.03
CA THR A 52 -61.75 -99.88 -55.46
C THR A 52 -61.92 -100.85 -54.28
N GLY A 53 -61.89 -100.37 -53.04
CA GLY A 53 -62.09 -101.20 -51.84
C GLY A 53 -60.94 -102.16 -51.53
N SER A 54 -59.80 -102.04 -52.22
CA SER A 54 -58.67 -102.97 -52.08
C SER A 54 -57.88 -102.82 -50.78
N ILE A 55 -57.99 -101.65 -50.13
CA ILE A 55 -57.34 -101.32 -48.87
C ILE A 55 -58.28 -100.43 -48.06
N ARG A 56 -58.35 -100.62 -46.73
CA ARG A 56 -59.06 -99.72 -45.82
C ARG A 56 -58.32 -98.39 -45.69
N LEU A 57 -59.06 -97.29 -45.58
CA LEU A 57 -58.50 -95.95 -45.39
C LEU A 57 -57.55 -95.90 -44.18
N GLU A 58 -57.93 -96.52 -43.07
CA GLU A 58 -57.11 -96.60 -41.84
C GLU A 58 -55.72 -97.20 -42.08
N ASP A 59 -55.63 -98.27 -42.87
CA ASP A 59 -54.38 -98.99 -43.14
C ASP A 59 -53.44 -98.21 -44.07
N ALA A 60 -53.99 -97.56 -45.11
CA ALA A 60 -53.23 -96.72 -46.02
C ALA A 60 -52.61 -95.52 -45.28
N VAL A 61 -53.39 -94.93 -44.37
CA VAL A 61 -53.01 -93.77 -43.55
C VAL A 61 -51.94 -94.15 -42.54
N ASN A 62 -52.13 -95.28 -41.85
CA ASN A 62 -51.16 -95.83 -40.92
C ASN A 62 -49.81 -96.12 -41.61
N ARG A 63 -49.81 -96.72 -42.81
CA ARG A 63 -48.58 -97.00 -43.58
C ARG A 63 -47.84 -95.72 -43.97
N ASN A 64 -48.56 -94.74 -44.52
CA ASN A 64 -47.97 -93.49 -44.99
C ASN A 64 -47.40 -92.65 -43.83
N ILE A 65 -48.12 -92.58 -42.70
CA ILE A 65 -47.67 -91.87 -41.49
C ILE A 65 -46.45 -92.58 -40.88
N ARG A 66 -46.47 -93.91 -40.75
CA ARG A 66 -45.31 -94.65 -40.21
C ARG A 66 -44.06 -94.47 -41.07
N GLN A 67 -44.19 -94.49 -42.40
CA GLN A 67 -43.07 -94.25 -43.31
C GLN A 67 -42.52 -92.82 -43.17
N TYR A 68 -43.39 -91.82 -43.08
CA TYR A 68 -42.98 -90.42 -42.86
C TYR A 68 -42.30 -90.22 -41.50
N LEU A 69 -42.85 -90.80 -40.43
CA LEU A 69 -42.28 -90.74 -39.09
C LEU A 69 -40.94 -91.50 -38.97
N ALA A 70 -40.74 -92.57 -39.75
CA ALA A 70 -39.49 -93.35 -39.77
C ALA A 70 -38.36 -92.65 -40.53
N GLY A 71 -38.66 -91.92 -41.61
CA GLY A 71 -37.67 -91.21 -42.42
C GLY A 71 -37.20 -89.86 -41.84
N SER A 72 -37.76 -89.42 -40.73
CA SER A 72 -37.61 -88.04 -40.28
C SER A 72 -36.47 -87.85 -39.27
N ARG A 73 -35.56 -86.89 -39.55
CA ARG A 73 -34.41 -86.53 -38.69
C ARG A 73 -34.82 -85.90 -37.34
N TRP A 74 -36.11 -85.64 -37.12
CA TRP A 74 -36.64 -84.94 -35.95
C TRP A 74 -36.50 -85.72 -34.64
N ARG A 75 -36.42 -87.06 -34.69
CA ARG A 75 -36.12 -87.88 -33.50
C ARG A 75 -34.75 -87.59 -32.90
N PHE A 76 -33.74 -87.28 -33.73
CA PHE A 76 -32.39 -86.94 -33.25
C PHE A 76 -32.38 -85.64 -32.44
N TRP A 77 -33.31 -84.73 -32.72
CA TRP A 77 -33.45 -83.46 -32.02
C TRP A 77 -34.37 -83.56 -30.79
N GLY A 78 -34.82 -84.77 -30.44
CA GLY A 78 -35.61 -85.06 -29.24
C GLY A 78 -37.07 -84.59 -29.32
N ILE A 79 -37.59 -84.34 -30.52
CA ILE A 79 -38.98 -83.90 -30.73
C ILE A 79 -39.87 -85.15 -30.76
N LYS A 80 -40.82 -85.25 -29.81
CA LYS A 80 -41.86 -86.28 -29.82
C LYS A 80 -43.05 -85.78 -30.61
N THR A 81 -43.37 -86.48 -31.69
CA THR A 81 -44.50 -86.16 -32.57
C THR A 81 -45.65 -87.11 -32.28
N ASN A 82 -46.70 -86.64 -31.59
CA ASN A 82 -47.95 -87.38 -31.48
C ASN A 82 -48.86 -86.88 -32.61
N VAL A 83 -49.15 -87.75 -33.57
CA VAL A 83 -50.06 -87.42 -34.68
C VAL A 83 -51.37 -88.12 -34.41
N THR A 84 -52.45 -87.35 -34.36
CA THR A 84 -53.81 -87.85 -34.22
C THR A 84 -54.61 -87.40 -35.44
N ILE A 85 -55.24 -88.34 -36.14
CA ILE A 85 -56.09 -88.01 -37.30
C ILE A 85 -57.50 -88.44 -36.96
N ALA A 86 -58.44 -87.50 -37.04
CA ALA A 86 -59.85 -87.74 -36.84
C ALA A 86 -60.69 -87.12 -37.96
N THR A 87 -61.88 -87.66 -38.22
CA THR A 87 -62.86 -87.03 -39.11
C THR A 87 -63.46 -85.77 -38.46
N ARG A 88 -64.14 -84.92 -39.23
CA ARG A 88 -64.85 -83.75 -38.69
C ARG A 88 -65.91 -84.10 -37.64
N GLU A 89 -66.46 -85.31 -37.71
CA GLU A 89 -67.45 -85.84 -36.75
C GLU A 89 -66.80 -86.48 -35.50
N GLY A 90 -65.47 -86.56 -35.45
CA GLY A 90 -64.72 -87.02 -34.28
C GLY A 90 -64.31 -88.50 -34.32
N THR A 91 -64.52 -89.20 -35.44
CA THR A 91 -64.12 -90.60 -35.61
C THR A 91 -62.59 -90.68 -35.73
N LEU A 92 -61.94 -91.41 -34.81
CA LEU A 92 -60.49 -91.56 -34.76
C LEU A 92 -59.99 -92.56 -35.82
N ILE A 93 -59.19 -92.08 -36.78
CA ILE A 93 -58.63 -92.90 -37.87
C ILE A 93 -57.19 -93.32 -37.55
N TYR A 94 -56.45 -92.50 -36.79
CA TYR A 94 -55.09 -92.81 -36.36
C TYR A 94 -54.81 -92.18 -34.98
N PRO A 95 -54.21 -92.90 -34.01
CA PRO A 95 -53.66 -94.28 -34.09
C PRO A 95 -54.77 -95.35 -34.20
N PRO A 96 -54.46 -96.55 -34.74
CA PRO A 96 -55.46 -97.59 -34.91
C PRO A 96 -56.06 -97.96 -33.55
N VAL A 97 -57.38 -97.85 -33.42
CA VAL A 97 -58.11 -98.43 -32.30
C VAL A 97 -57.88 -99.93 -32.39
N GLN A 98 -57.41 -100.55 -31.30
CA GLN A 98 -57.16 -102.00 -31.29
C GLN A 98 -58.46 -102.71 -31.67
N ALA A 99 -58.50 -103.26 -32.88
CA ALA A 99 -59.64 -104.02 -33.35
C ALA A 99 -59.84 -105.22 -32.41
N ASP A 100 -61.03 -105.32 -31.84
CA ASP A 100 -61.44 -106.45 -31.03
C ASP A 100 -61.31 -107.72 -31.89
N PRO A 101 -60.53 -108.74 -31.51
CA PRO A 101 -60.22 -109.91 -32.36
C PRO A 101 -61.42 -110.86 -32.58
N ARG A 102 -62.65 -110.37 -32.40
CA ARG A 102 -63.91 -111.13 -32.42
C ARG A 102 -64.95 -110.56 -33.40
N GLY A 103 -64.51 -110.00 -34.53
CA GLY A 103 -65.38 -109.59 -35.63
C GLY A 103 -64.98 -110.25 -36.95
N SER A 104 -65.85 -111.13 -37.45
CA SER A 104 -65.99 -111.58 -38.85
C SER A 104 -64.77 -112.21 -39.56
N PHE A 105 -64.80 -113.55 -39.72
CA PHE A 105 -63.89 -114.31 -40.60
C PHE A 105 -64.34 -114.35 -42.07
N GLU A 106 -65.25 -113.47 -42.48
CA GLU A 106 -65.63 -113.29 -43.89
C GLU A 106 -64.78 -112.19 -44.50
N PRO A 107 -64.16 -112.41 -45.69
CA PRO A 107 -63.48 -111.34 -46.40
C PRO A 107 -64.50 -110.23 -46.69
N PRO A 108 -64.29 -109.00 -46.17
CA PRO A 108 -65.24 -107.92 -46.35
C PRO A 108 -65.44 -107.63 -47.84
N ASP A 109 -66.69 -107.38 -48.25
CA ASP A 109 -67.02 -107.06 -49.64
C ASP A 109 -66.26 -105.78 -50.05
N PRO A 110 -65.47 -105.81 -51.14
CA PRO A 110 -64.80 -104.63 -51.67
C PRO A 110 -65.76 -103.44 -51.91
N GLY A 111 -67.04 -103.71 -52.20
CA GLY A 111 -68.06 -102.67 -52.35
C GLY A 111 -68.35 -101.92 -51.04
N GLU A 112 -68.46 -102.63 -49.92
CA GLU A 112 -68.70 -102.05 -48.60
C GLU A 112 -67.50 -101.22 -48.14
N ILE A 113 -66.28 -101.75 -48.27
CA ILE A 113 -65.04 -101.03 -47.93
C ILE A 113 -64.88 -99.76 -48.76
N ALA A 114 -65.19 -99.80 -50.06
CA ALA A 114 -65.14 -98.62 -50.92
C ALA A 114 -66.16 -97.56 -50.50
N SER A 115 -67.36 -97.97 -50.09
CA SER A 115 -68.41 -97.06 -49.62
C SER A 115 -68.06 -96.40 -48.27
N GLU A 116 -67.52 -97.16 -47.33
CA GLU A 116 -67.03 -96.65 -46.04
C GLU A 116 -65.85 -95.70 -46.23
N ASN A 117 -64.89 -96.06 -47.09
CA ASN A 117 -63.77 -95.18 -47.44
C ASN A 117 -64.27 -93.87 -48.07
N TYR A 118 -65.29 -93.93 -48.95
CA TYR A 118 -65.86 -92.76 -49.60
C TYR A 118 -66.60 -91.84 -48.61
N ALA A 119 -67.36 -92.43 -47.67
CA ALA A 119 -68.02 -91.68 -46.60
C ALA A 119 -67.00 -90.93 -45.73
N LEU A 120 -65.98 -91.65 -45.23
CA LEU A 120 -64.92 -91.08 -44.38
C LEU A 120 -64.09 -90.00 -45.10
N MET A 121 -63.87 -90.14 -46.42
CA MET A 121 -63.17 -89.11 -47.21
C MET A 121 -64.03 -87.86 -47.42
N ASN A 122 -65.35 -88.00 -47.63
CA ASN A 122 -66.26 -86.88 -47.82
C ASN A 122 -66.54 -86.09 -46.53
N GLU A 123 -66.51 -86.74 -45.37
CA GLU A 123 -66.58 -86.08 -44.07
C GLU A 123 -65.42 -85.10 -43.85
N GLY A 124 -64.29 -85.33 -44.53
CA GLY A 124 -63.09 -84.51 -44.42
C GLY A 124 -62.28 -84.86 -43.16
N LEU A 125 -60.97 -84.98 -43.35
CA LEU A 125 -60.05 -85.35 -42.28
C LEU A 125 -59.41 -84.11 -41.66
N VAL A 126 -59.42 -84.05 -40.34
CA VAL A 126 -58.74 -83.00 -39.58
C VAL A 126 -57.52 -83.62 -38.91
N VAL A 127 -56.34 -83.18 -39.35
CA VAL A 127 -55.07 -83.61 -38.78
C VAL A 127 -54.74 -82.75 -37.57
N LYS A 128 -54.72 -83.36 -36.39
CA LYS A 128 -54.19 -82.74 -35.16
C LYS A 128 -52.85 -83.38 -34.85
N SER A 129 -51.76 -82.72 -35.22
CA SER A 129 -50.46 -83.04 -34.63
C SER A 129 -50.33 -82.29 -33.31
N ASP A 130 -49.92 -82.99 -32.26
CA ASP A 130 -49.43 -82.40 -31.03
C ASP A 130 -47.91 -82.64 -31.00
N LEU A 131 -47.16 -81.60 -31.38
CA LEU A 131 -45.71 -81.58 -31.26
C LEU A 131 -45.35 -81.07 -29.87
N LEU A 132 -44.90 -81.96 -29.00
CA LEU A 132 -44.40 -81.59 -27.68
C LEU A 132 -42.87 -81.57 -27.74
N ILE A 133 -42.27 -80.39 -27.71
CA ILE A 133 -40.82 -80.27 -27.54
C ILE A 133 -40.56 -80.46 -26.06
N GLN A 134 -40.10 -81.65 -25.68
CA GLN A 134 -39.80 -81.93 -24.28
C GLN A 134 -38.70 -80.97 -23.79
N HIS A 135 -38.92 -80.40 -22.62
CA HIS A 135 -37.88 -79.63 -21.93
C HIS A 135 -36.69 -80.57 -21.68
N ASN A 136 -35.45 -80.07 -21.81
CA ASN A 136 -34.19 -80.85 -21.73
C ASN A 136 -33.77 -81.62 -23.01
N THR A 137 -34.23 -81.19 -24.19
CA THR A 137 -33.63 -81.65 -25.47
C THR A 137 -32.30 -80.92 -25.75
N LEU A 138 -31.42 -81.52 -26.55
CA LEU A 138 -30.15 -80.88 -26.95
C LEU A 138 -30.38 -79.50 -27.57
N PHE A 139 -31.42 -79.35 -28.39
CA PHE A 139 -31.80 -78.07 -28.99
C PHE A 139 -32.21 -77.03 -27.96
N ALA A 140 -33.09 -77.41 -27.03
CA ALA A 140 -33.54 -76.54 -25.95
C ALA A 140 -32.36 -76.07 -25.08
N ASN A 141 -31.45 -76.98 -24.73
CA ASN A 141 -30.28 -76.67 -23.92
C ASN A 141 -29.28 -75.77 -24.68
N LEU A 142 -29.08 -75.98 -25.98
CA LEU A 142 -28.24 -75.11 -26.81
C LEU A 142 -28.84 -73.71 -26.95
N LEU A 143 -30.16 -73.61 -27.12
CA LEU A 143 -30.88 -72.34 -27.20
C LEU A 143 -30.75 -71.56 -25.88
N LEU A 144 -30.93 -72.23 -24.75
CA LEU A 144 -30.75 -71.64 -23.42
C LEU A 144 -29.30 -71.16 -23.20
N ALA A 145 -28.32 -72.01 -23.54
CA ALA A 145 -26.90 -71.68 -23.42
C ALA A 145 -26.53 -70.46 -24.29
N PHE A 146 -27.08 -70.36 -25.50
CA PHE A 146 -26.89 -69.20 -26.37
C PHE A 146 -27.38 -67.90 -25.71
N TYR A 147 -28.61 -67.89 -25.19
CA TYR A 147 -29.14 -66.70 -24.52
C TYR A 147 -28.38 -66.34 -23.24
N LEU A 148 -27.93 -67.33 -22.47
CA LEU A 148 -27.11 -67.12 -21.28
C LEU A 148 -25.75 -66.51 -21.67
N LEU A 149 -25.09 -67.03 -22.71
CA LEU A 149 -23.81 -66.51 -23.18
C LEU A 149 -23.92 -65.06 -23.66
N VAL A 150 -24.95 -64.74 -24.45
CA VAL A 150 -25.21 -63.37 -24.91
C VAL A 150 -25.38 -62.42 -23.71
N SER A 151 -26.15 -62.83 -22.70
CA SER A 151 -26.37 -62.05 -21.49
C SER A 151 -25.06 -61.78 -20.71
N VAL A 152 -24.22 -62.81 -20.53
CA VAL A 152 -22.92 -62.67 -19.87
C VAL A 152 -21.99 -61.73 -20.62
N VAL A 153 -21.94 -61.82 -21.96
CA VAL A 153 -21.12 -60.92 -22.80
C VAL A 153 -21.57 -59.47 -22.66
N ILE A 154 -22.88 -59.21 -22.70
CA ILE A 154 -23.43 -57.86 -22.51
C ILE A 154 -23.05 -57.31 -21.13
N LEU A 155 -23.19 -58.12 -20.08
CA LEU A 155 -22.82 -57.74 -18.71
C LEU A 155 -21.32 -57.43 -18.60
N TYR A 156 -20.47 -58.24 -19.21
CA TYR A 156 -19.01 -58.05 -19.20
C TYR A 156 -18.61 -56.73 -19.89
N LEU A 157 -19.17 -56.44 -21.06
CA LEU A 157 -18.91 -55.20 -21.78
C LEU A 157 -19.37 -53.97 -20.98
N TYR A 158 -20.54 -54.05 -20.36
CA TYR A 158 -21.06 -52.98 -19.52
C TYR A 158 -20.18 -52.76 -18.29
N TYR A 159 -19.82 -53.84 -17.58
CA TYR A 159 -18.91 -53.78 -16.43
C TYR A 159 -17.58 -53.11 -16.79
N ARG A 160 -16.95 -53.52 -17.89
CA ARG A 160 -15.68 -52.94 -18.35
C ARG A 160 -15.81 -51.44 -18.66
N LYS A 161 -16.93 -51.02 -19.27
CA LYS A 161 -17.20 -49.60 -19.54
C LYS A 161 -17.42 -48.80 -18.25
N SER A 162 -18.20 -49.32 -17.32
CA SER A 162 -18.48 -48.70 -16.02
C SER A 162 -17.23 -48.51 -15.18
N VAL A 163 -16.36 -49.52 -15.10
CA VAL A 163 -15.09 -49.44 -14.38
C VAL A 163 -14.19 -48.36 -14.98
N ARG A 164 -14.05 -48.31 -16.31
CA ARG A 164 -13.27 -47.24 -16.98
C ARG A 164 -13.85 -45.84 -16.75
N LYS A 165 -15.17 -45.71 -16.61
CA LYS A 165 -15.81 -44.43 -16.29
C LYS A 165 -15.50 -44.02 -14.84
N ALA A 166 -15.63 -44.94 -13.90
CA ALA A 166 -15.32 -44.72 -12.50
C ALA A 166 -13.85 -44.30 -12.28
N TYR A 167 -12.91 -44.94 -12.97
CA TYR A 167 -11.50 -44.55 -12.93
C TYR A 167 -11.26 -43.13 -13.47
N ARG A 168 -11.96 -42.73 -14.54
CA ARG A 168 -11.85 -41.37 -15.10
C ARG A 168 -12.41 -40.32 -14.14
N GLU A 169 -13.62 -40.55 -13.62
CA GLU A 169 -14.25 -39.66 -12.64
C GLU A 169 -13.40 -39.54 -11.37
N ALA A 170 -12.80 -40.63 -10.90
CA ALA A 170 -11.89 -40.62 -9.74
C ALA A 170 -10.63 -39.78 -10.03
N ARG A 171 -10.03 -39.94 -11.20
CA ARG A 171 -8.83 -39.19 -11.60
C ARG A 171 -9.12 -37.70 -11.79
N GLU A 172 -10.25 -37.34 -12.39
CA GLU A 172 -10.70 -35.96 -12.52
C GLU A 172 -10.90 -35.31 -11.14
N LYS A 173 -11.56 -36.01 -10.22
CA LYS A 173 -11.72 -35.54 -8.83
C LYS A 173 -10.38 -35.36 -8.12
N GLU A 174 -9.46 -36.31 -8.29
CA GLU A 174 -8.12 -36.23 -7.70
C GLU A 174 -7.35 -35.03 -8.26
N THR A 175 -7.40 -34.79 -9.56
CA THR A 175 -6.77 -33.60 -10.18
C THR A 175 -7.41 -32.30 -9.71
N ALA A 176 -8.73 -32.25 -9.55
CA ALA A 176 -9.42 -31.08 -9.03
C ALA A 176 -9.05 -30.80 -7.57
N ILE A 177 -8.96 -31.85 -6.74
CA ILE A 177 -8.51 -31.73 -5.35
C ILE A 177 -7.05 -31.24 -5.30
N ALA A 178 -6.18 -31.76 -6.16
CA ALA A 178 -4.79 -31.31 -6.22
C ALA A 178 -4.68 -29.83 -6.64
N GLN A 179 -5.47 -29.39 -7.62
CA GLN A 179 -5.54 -27.99 -8.02
C GLN A 179 -6.05 -27.09 -6.90
N LEU A 180 -7.12 -27.50 -6.21
CA LEU A 180 -7.66 -26.75 -5.06
C LEU A 180 -6.65 -26.64 -3.92
N ARG A 181 -5.93 -27.72 -3.60
CA ARG A 181 -4.86 -27.70 -2.59
C ARG A 181 -3.75 -26.73 -2.96
N HIS A 182 -3.30 -26.75 -4.22
CA HIS A 182 -2.27 -25.82 -4.68
C HIS A 182 -2.75 -24.36 -4.59
N GLN A 183 -4.02 -24.09 -4.93
CA GLN A 183 -4.60 -22.76 -4.78
C GLN A 183 -4.65 -22.32 -3.32
N ASP A 184 -5.08 -23.22 -2.42
CA ASP A 184 -5.13 -22.97 -0.98
C ASP A 184 -3.74 -22.63 -0.44
N GLU A 185 -2.72 -23.46 -0.73
CA GLU A 185 -1.33 -23.18 -0.35
C GLU A 185 -0.82 -21.84 -0.88
N THR A 186 -1.18 -21.47 -2.11
CA THR A 186 -0.79 -20.18 -2.70
C THR A 186 -1.47 -19.02 -1.98
N LEU A 187 -2.75 -19.16 -1.62
CA LEU A 187 -3.50 -18.15 -0.88
C LEU A 187 -2.98 -18.01 0.55
N THR A 188 -2.67 -19.12 1.22
CA THR A 188 -2.06 -19.10 2.56
C THR A 188 -0.72 -18.36 2.55
N ARG A 189 0.17 -18.66 1.59
CA ARG A 189 1.46 -17.93 1.46
C ARG A 189 1.26 -16.44 1.24
N ARG A 190 0.32 -16.05 0.38
CA ARG A 190 -0.01 -14.62 0.16
C ARG A 190 -0.53 -13.95 1.43
N LEU A 191 -1.34 -14.66 2.23
CA LEU A 191 -1.82 -14.14 3.51
C LEU A 191 -0.67 -13.96 4.51
N ASP A 192 0.27 -14.90 4.55
CA ASP A 192 1.46 -14.81 5.41
C ASP A 192 2.34 -13.62 5.00
N ASP A 193 2.59 -13.44 3.70
CA ASP A 193 3.34 -12.29 3.16
C ASP A 193 2.66 -10.96 3.51
N LEU A 194 1.34 -10.87 3.33
CA LEU A 194 0.56 -9.68 3.67
C LEU A 194 0.57 -9.39 5.18
N ASN A 195 0.53 -10.43 6.02
CA ASN A 195 0.62 -10.27 7.48
C ASN A 195 2.01 -9.80 7.91
N LEU A 196 3.06 -10.25 7.24
CA LEU A 196 4.42 -9.81 7.48
C LEU A 196 4.60 -8.34 7.05
N GLU A 197 4.07 -7.97 5.89
CA GLU A 197 4.06 -6.58 5.42
C GLU A 197 3.27 -5.66 6.36
N LYS A 198 2.09 -6.10 6.81
CA LYS A 198 1.30 -5.38 7.82
C LYS A 198 2.07 -5.18 9.12
N SER A 199 2.76 -6.21 9.60
CA SER A 199 3.58 -6.12 10.82
C SER A 199 4.73 -5.11 10.64
N ARG A 200 5.38 -5.14 9.48
CA ARG A 200 6.45 -4.19 9.13
C ARG A 200 5.95 -2.74 9.04
N LEU A 201 4.82 -2.52 8.37
CA LEU A 201 4.19 -1.20 8.29
C LEU A 201 3.78 -0.69 9.67
N ALA A 202 3.29 -1.56 10.55
CA ALA A 202 2.96 -1.19 11.93
C ALA A 202 4.22 -0.75 12.70
N THR A 203 5.33 -1.46 12.57
CA THR A 203 6.61 -1.05 13.18
C THR A 203 7.14 0.25 12.59
N ASP A 204 7.01 0.46 11.28
CA ASP A 204 7.46 1.68 10.63
C ASP A 204 6.63 2.89 11.10
N ILE A 205 5.31 2.75 11.18
CA ILE A 205 4.39 3.77 11.74
C ILE A 205 4.78 4.10 13.17
N GLN A 206 5.03 3.09 14.01
CA GLN A 206 5.45 3.32 15.38
C GLN A 206 6.77 4.10 15.44
N SER A 207 7.78 3.69 14.68
CA SER A 207 9.08 4.38 14.66
C SER A 207 8.99 5.82 14.14
N LEU A 208 8.12 6.07 13.14
CA LEU A 208 7.85 7.42 12.63
C LEU A 208 7.13 8.27 13.66
N SER A 209 6.16 7.69 14.39
CA SER A 209 5.46 8.40 15.46
C SER A 209 6.40 8.79 16.59
N GLU A 210 7.32 7.90 17.00
CA GLU A 210 8.34 8.16 18.01
C GLU A 210 9.33 9.24 17.54
N LYS A 211 9.78 9.19 16.28
CA LYS A 211 10.63 10.23 15.69
C LYS A 211 9.93 11.59 15.68
N LEU A 212 8.67 11.64 15.23
CA LEU A 212 7.89 12.88 15.19
C LEU A 212 7.68 13.45 16.59
N GLU A 213 7.40 12.61 17.59
CA GLU A 213 7.29 13.06 18.98
C GLU A 213 8.63 13.57 19.51
N SER A 214 9.74 12.89 19.19
CA SER A 214 11.09 13.34 19.59
C SER A 214 11.48 14.67 18.95
N GLU A 215 11.13 14.89 17.68
CA GLU A 215 11.36 16.15 16.99
C GLU A 215 10.47 17.26 17.53
N ARG A 216 9.19 16.98 17.84
CA ARG A 216 8.32 17.94 18.52
C ARG A 216 8.88 18.35 19.88
N ARG A 217 9.37 17.40 20.67
CA ARG A 217 10.00 17.71 21.97
C ARG A 217 11.26 18.56 21.78
N ARG A 218 12.13 18.23 20.82
CA ARG A 218 13.33 19.03 20.51
C ARG A 218 12.98 20.43 20.03
N ALA A 219 11.98 20.57 19.16
CA ALA A 219 11.51 21.87 18.70
C ALA A 219 10.95 22.69 19.87
N GLY A 220 10.14 22.07 20.74
CA GLY A 220 9.64 22.71 21.96
C GLY A 220 10.76 23.17 22.89
N THR A 221 11.76 22.31 23.17
CA THR A 221 12.91 22.70 24.00
C THR A 221 13.73 23.82 23.37
N ASN A 222 13.97 23.77 22.05
CA ASN A 222 14.68 24.86 21.36
C ASN A 222 13.87 26.16 21.38
N GLU A 223 12.55 26.10 21.20
CA GLU A 223 11.67 27.26 21.30
C GLU A 223 11.69 27.85 22.72
N ASP A 224 11.62 27.02 23.76
CA ASP A 224 11.73 27.44 25.15
C ASP A 224 13.09 28.09 25.44
N ASP A 225 14.19 27.51 24.95
CA ASP A 225 15.55 28.07 25.06
C ASP A 225 15.65 29.44 24.38
N TYR A 226 15.08 29.59 23.18
CA TYR A 226 15.03 30.89 22.48
C TYR A 226 14.17 31.91 23.22
N ILE A 227 13.04 31.48 23.81
CA ILE A 227 12.20 32.36 24.63
C ILE A 227 12.99 32.83 25.86
N GLU A 228 13.72 31.94 26.54
CA GLU A 228 14.56 32.31 27.67
C GLU A 228 15.67 33.30 27.27
N GLU A 229 16.32 33.09 26.11
CA GLU A 229 17.30 34.02 25.58
C GLU A 229 16.67 35.39 25.29
N ILE A 230 15.50 35.45 24.63
CA ILE A 230 14.76 36.68 24.36
C ILE A 230 14.45 37.43 25.66
N VAL A 231 13.91 36.74 26.66
CA VAL A 231 13.60 37.34 27.98
C VAL A 231 14.87 37.90 28.64
N SER A 232 15.98 37.18 28.54
CA SER A 232 17.28 37.64 29.07
C SER A 232 17.79 38.90 28.35
N LEU A 233 17.60 38.97 27.02
CA LEU A 233 18.00 40.10 26.19
C LEU A 233 17.10 41.32 26.44
N GLU A 234 15.80 41.13 26.57
CA GLU A 234 14.85 42.18 26.96
C GLU A 234 15.23 42.80 28.31
N LYS A 235 15.56 41.96 29.30
CA LYS A 235 16.02 42.44 30.62
C LYS A 235 17.32 43.24 30.51
N ARG A 236 18.27 42.79 29.70
CA ARG A 236 19.53 43.54 29.44
C ARG A 236 19.27 44.86 28.74
N LEU A 237 18.34 44.90 27.77
CA LEU A 237 17.95 46.12 27.08
C LEU A 237 17.34 47.13 28.03
N GLU A 238 16.46 46.70 28.92
CA GLU A 238 15.84 47.57 29.93
C GLU A 238 16.89 48.12 30.91
N ASP A 239 17.81 47.28 31.38
CA ASP A 239 18.96 47.72 32.19
C ASP A 239 19.84 48.75 31.45
N HIS A 240 20.07 48.56 30.15
CA HIS A 240 20.82 49.52 29.34
C HIS A 240 20.06 50.84 29.17
N ARG A 241 18.74 50.77 28.96
CA ARG A 241 17.87 51.93 28.80
C ARG A 241 17.84 52.78 30.08
N THR A 242 17.61 52.15 31.23
CA THR A 242 17.60 52.83 32.54
C THR A 242 18.95 53.50 32.83
N ARG A 243 20.07 52.81 32.57
CA ARG A 243 21.42 53.42 32.68
C ARG A 243 21.61 54.59 31.73
N GLN A 244 21.10 54.50 30.50
CA GLN A 244 21.20 55.57 29.51
C GLN A 244 20.37 56.80 29.93
N GLU A 245 19.17 56.59 30.46
CA GLU A 245 18.31 57.66 31.00
C GLU A 245 18.97 58.34 32.20
N ALA A 246 19.54 57.58 33.13
CA ALA A 246 20.30 58.12 34.26
C ALA A 246 21.50 58.97 33.81
N ARG A 247 22.30 58.48 32.84
CA ARG A 247 23.41 59.23 32.26
C ARG A 247 22.95 60.50 31.55
N LYS A 248 21.84 60.46 30.81
CA LYS A 248 21.27 61.65 30.16
C LYS A 248 20.85 62.69 31.20
N ALA A 249 20.22 62.28 32.29
CA ALA A 249 19.86 63.18 33.39
C ALA A 249 21.11 63.83 34.01
N GLU A 250 22.16 63.05 34.26
CA GLU A 250 23.44 63.56 34.77
C GLU A 250 24.13 64.54 33.80
N ILE A 251 24.08 64.26 32.49
CA ILE A 251 24.61 65.20 31.49
C ILE A 251 23.84 66.53 31.54
N GLU A 252 22.52 66.51 31.69
CA GLU A 252 21.72 67.74 31.78
C GLU A 252 21.99 68.51 33.07
N THR A 253 22.21 67.85 34.21
CA THR A 253 22.61 68.52 35.45
C THR A 253 23.99 69.17 35.30
N LEU A 254 24.98 68.44 34.76
CA LEU A 254 26.33 68.97 34.51
C LEU A 254 26.32 70.14 33.53
N LYS A 255 25.52 70.08 32.45
CA LYS A 255 25.34 71.22 31.53
C LYS A 255 24.76 72.43 32.24
N ALA A 256 23.79 72.25 33.14
CA ALA A 256 23.21 73.35 33.91
C ALA A 256 24.25 74.00 34.84
N GLU A 257 25.09 73.20 35.49
CA GLU A 257 26.21 73.69 36.31
C GLU A 257 27.25 74.44 35.47
N LEU A 258 27.62 73.91 34.30
CA LEU A 258 28.57 74.56 33.40
C LEU A 258 28.07 75.95 32.99
N ARG A 259 26.79 76.08 32.62
CA ARG A 259 26.16 77.37 32.28
C ARG A 259 26.20 78.37 33.44
N ARG A 260 26.07 77.91 34.70
CA ARG A 260 26.19 78.79 35.89
C ARG A 260 27.63 79.28 36.06
N HIS A 261 28.62 78.41 35.87
CA HIS A 261 30.03 78.77 35.94
C HIS A 261 30.45 79.76 34.82
N GLU A 262 29.98 79.57 33.59
CA GLU A 262 30.25 80.47 32.47
C GLU A 262 29.71 81.89 32.70
N LYS A 263 28.45 82.01 33.17
CA LYS A 263 27.86 83.31 33.53
C LYS A 263 28.67 84.04 34.59
N THR A 264 29.26 83.30 35.54
CA THR A 264 30.11 83.86 36.60
C THR A 264 31.45 84.33 36.06
N ARG A 265 32.09 83.59 35.14
CA ARG A 265 33.33 84.03 34.46
C ARG A 265 33.13 85.29 33.63
N GLN A 266 32.03 85.39 32.87
CA GLN A 266 31.76 86.57 32.04
C GLN A 266 31.57 87.85 32.86
N LYS A 267 30.92 87.77 34.03
CA LYS A 267 30.76 88.91 34.95
C LYS A 267 32.11 89.41 35.50
N LYS A 268 33.00 88.48 35.90
CA LYS A 268 34.36 88.82 36.38
C LYS A 268 35.21 89.50 35.30
N GLY A 269 35.17 89.00 34.06
CA GLY A 269 35.91 89.60 32.93
C GLY A 269 35.49 91.05 32.63
N ARG A 270 34.19 91.36 32.67
CA ARG A 270 33.68 92.73 32.44
C ARG A 270 34.10 93.72 33.53
N GLN A 271 34.22 93.30 34.80
CA GLN A 271 34.69 94.16 35.89
C GLN A 271 36.18 94.51 35.74
N GLN A 272 37.00 93.55 35.31
CA GLN A 272 38.45 93.74 35.17
C GLN A 272 38.80 94.76 34.07
N ILE A 273 38.10 94.73 32.93
CA ILE A 273 38.30 95.69 31.82
C ILE A 273 37.93 97.12 32.25
N LYS A 274 36.84 97.30 33.01
CA LYS A 274 36.43 98.63 33.50
C LYS A 274 37.47 99.23 34.46
N ALA A 275 38.05 98.41 35.33
CA ALA A 275 39.07 98.86 36.29
C ALA A 275 40.38 99.27 35.61
N ALA A 276 40.85 98.53 34.60
CA ALA A 276 42.04 98.88 33.81
C ALA A 276 41.89 100.24 33.10
N ASN A 277 40.72 100.51 32.52
CA ASN A 277 40.45 101.78 31.84
C ASN A 277 40.49 103.00 32.77
N ILE A 278 40.08 102.86 34.04
CA ILE A 278 40.11 103.95 35.02
C ILE A 278 41.57 104.31 35.35
N ILE A 279 42.43 103.31 35.51
CA ILE A 279 43.85 103.52 35.85
C ILE A 279 44.62 104.10 34.67
N SER A 280 44.34 103.63 33.45
CA SER A 280 44.91 104.20 32.23
C SER A 280 44.67 105.71 32.14
N LYS A 281 43.42 106.15 32.38
CA LYS A 281 43.06 107.57 32.42
C LYS A 281 43.76 108.35 33.54
N ARG A 282 43.88 107.75 34.73
CA ARG A 282 44.55 108.36 35.88
C ARG A 282 46.04 108.60 35.61
N PHE A 283 46.73 107.60 35.08
CA PHE A 283 48.16 107.69 34.77
C PHE A 283 48.46 108.70 33.65
N GLY A 284 47.63 108.74 32.61
CA GLY A 284 47.76 109.74 31.54
C GLY A 284 47.56 111.20 32.00
N ALA A 285 46.78 111.42 33.06
CA ALA A 285 46.56 112.75 33.63
C ALA A 285 47.70 113.22 34.56
N LEU A 286 48.25 112.30 35.37
CA LEU A 286 49.21 112.61 36.43
C LEU A 286 50.66 112.68 35.93
N TYR A 287 51.06 111.80 35.01
CA TYR A 287 52.45 111.63 34.60
C TYR A 287 52.65 112.03 33.13
N LYS A 288 52.84 113.33 32.90
CA LYS A 288 52.86 113.89 31.53
C LYS A 288 54.15 113.56 30.76
N LYS A 289 55.24 113.17 31.44
CA LYS A 289 56.51 112.77 30.79
C LYS A 289 56.63 111.25 30.61
N LEU A 290 55.62 110.50 31.03
CA LEU A 290 55.57 109.03 30.94
C LEU A 290 54.49 108.56 29.97
N ARG A 291 54.80 107.53 29.19
CA ARG A 291 53.82 106.77 28.41
C ARG A 291 53.70 105.36 28.98
N PHE A 292 52.49 104.83 29.03
CA PHE A 292 52.22 103.50 29.59
C PHE A 292 51.72 102.56 28.50
N TYR A 293 52.31 101.38 28.43
CA TYR A 293 51.80 100.29 27.60
C TYR A 293 50.61 99.60 28.29
N ASP A 294 49.65 99.06 27.53
CA ASP A 294 48.45 98.40 28.10
C ASP A 294 48.84 97.24 29.04
N ARG A 295 49.92 96.53 28.69
CA ARG A 295 50.48 95.46 29.53
C ARG A 295 50.99 95.95 30.89
N ALA A 296 51.51 97.18 30.97
CA ALA A 296 51.93 97.78 32.23
C ALA A 296 50.72 98.11 33.13
N ILE A 297 49.60 98.53 32.55
CA ILE A 297 48.35 98.82 33.28
C ILE A 297 47.74 97.52 33.82
N ASP A 298 47.70 96.47 33.00
CA ASP A 298 47.24 95.14 33.41
C ASP A 298 48.11 94.54 34.52
N GLY A 299 49.41 94.72 34.40
CA GLY A 299 50.38 94.27 35.40
C GLY A 299 50.25 95.03 36.72
N PHE A 300 50.03 96.35 36.67
CA PHE A 300 49.76 97.17 37.85
C PHE A 300 48.48 96.76 38.58
N MET A 301 47.42 96.37 37.84
CA MET A 301 46.17 95.89 38.43
C MET A 301 46.29 94.62 39.26
N GLN A 302 47.25 93.75 38.90
CA GLN A 302 47.50 92.47 39.55
C GLN A 302 48.38 92.59 40.80
N LEU A 303 48.94 93.76 41.07
CA LEU A 303 49.70 94.03 42.28
C LEU A 303 48.78 94.10 43.51
N THR A 304 49.32 93.75 44.67
CA THR A 304 48.68 94.04 45.96
C THR A 304 48.69 95.54 46.23
N ASP A 305 47.79 96.03 47.08
CA ASP A 305 47.61 97.47 47.29
C ASP A 305 48.89 98.16 47.82
N ASP A 306 49.63 97.51 48.72
CA ASP A 306 50.95 97.98 49.19
C ASP A 306 51.98 98.10 48.06
N MET A 307 51.97 97.16 47.10
CA MET A 307 52.87 97.18 45.95
C MET A 307 52.47 98.25 44.94
N LYS A 308 51.16 98.51 44.76
CA LYS A 308 50.66 99.59 43.90
C LYS A 308 51.14 100.95 44.38
N ILE A 309 51.05 101.21 45.68
CA ILE A 309 51.48 102.48 46.29
C ILE A 309 52.98 102.71 46.02
N LYS A 310 53.82 101.72 46.29
CA LYS A 310 55.27 101.80 46.06
C LYS A 310 55.65 101.86 44.58
N CYS A 311 54.89 101.18 43.73
CA CYS A 311 55.05 101.27 42.27
C CYS A 311 54.73 102.69 41.78
N GLU A 312 53.63 103.27 42.24
CA GLU A 312 53.18 104.61 41.88
C GLU A 312 54.16 105.69 42.39
N GLU A 313 54.75 105.50 43.57
CA GLU A 313 55.85 106.33 44.06
C GLU A 313 57.08 106.27 43.15
N THR A 314 57.45 105.07 42.67
CA THR A 314 58.58 104.88 41.75
C THR A 314 58.32 105.53 40.39
N ILE A 315 57.08 105.42 39.89
CA ILE A 315 56.62 106.09 38.66
C ILE A 315 56.69 107.61 38.82
N HIS A 316 56.27 108.14 39.97
CA HIS A 316 56.34 109.58 40.24
C HIS A 316 57.77 110.11 40.30
N GLN A 317 58.69 109.34 40.88
CA GLN A 317 60.12 109.69 40.88
C GLN A 317 60.69 109.68 39.46
N LEU A 318 60.28 108.73 38.61
CA LEU A 318 60.66 108.68 37.20
C LEU A 318 60.14 109.86 36.38
N ASP A 319 58.92 110.34 36.63
CA ASP A 319 58.36 111.52 35.93
C ASP A 319 59.06 112.83 36.35
N LYS A 320 59.44 112.96 37.63
CA LYS A 320 60.12 114.15 38.14
C LYS A 320 61.58 114.26 37.70
N ASP A 321 62.38 113.23 37.97
CA ASP A 321 63.82 113.22 37.67
C ASP A 321 64.32 111.76 37.48
N PRO A 322 64.50 111.32 36.22
CA PRO A 322 64.93 109.96 35.90
C PRO A 322 66.32 109.59 36.46
N ALA A 323 67.17 110.57 36.76
CA ALA A 323 68.54 110.31 37.23
C ALA A 323 68.59 109.86 38.69
N LYS A 324 67.53 110.11 39.47
CA LYS A 324 67.47 109.80 40.91
C LYS A 324 66.99 108.38 41.21
N VAL A 325 66.51 107.64 40.22
CA VAL A 325 65.93 106.32 40.42
C VAL A 325 67.01 105.24 40.28
N PRO A 326 67.22 104.38 41.30
CA PRO A 326 68.25 103.35 41.25
C PRO A 326 67.89 102.26 40.23
N ILE A 327 68.65 102.22 39.13
CA ILE A 327 68.52 101.20 38.08
C ILE A 327 69.23 99.93 38.53
N LYS A 328 68.54 98.79 38.57
CA LYS A 328 69.16 97.51 38.98
C LYS A 328 70.04 96.92 37.89
N ARG A 329 69.54 96.85 36.65
CA ARG A 329 70.28 96.34 35.49
C ARG A 329 69.65 96.79 34.17
N LYS A 330 70.45 96.76 33.10
CA LYS A 330 69.98 96.87 31.70
C LYS A 330 69.64 95.47 31.21
N VAL A 331 68.42 95.25 30.73
CA VAL A 331 67.92 93.91 30.37
C VAL A 331 68.19 93.58 28.90
N PHE A 332 68.12 94.57 28.01
CA PHE A 332 68.44 94.44 26.59
C PHE A 332 69.44 95.53 26.17
N GLY A 333 70.45 95.19 25.35
CA GLY A 333 71.51 96.14 25.00
C GLY A 333 72.63 95.68 24.04
N LYS A 334 72.38 94.76 23.09
CA LYS A 334 73.35 94.43 22.02
C LYS A 334 72.66 94.21 20.66
N LYS A 335 73.29 94.74 19.59
CA LYS A 335 72.93 94.73 18.14
C LYS A 335 71.47 95.10 17.83
N ASN A 336 71.27 96.36 17.40
CA ASN A 336 70.04 96.91 16.79
C ASN A 336 68.73 96.91 17.62
N ARG A 337 68.78 96.72 18.94
CA ARG A 337 67.62 96.80 19.84
C ARG A 337 67.75 97.91 20.89
N GLU A 338 66.62 98.53 21.23
CA GLU A 338 66.54 99.63 22.21
C GLU A 338 66.84 99.15 23.64
N THR A 339 67.47 100.01 24.45
CA THR A 339 67.87 99.66 25.82
C THR A 339 66.71 99.79 26.79
N VAL A 340 66.29 98.68 27.39
CA VAL A 340 65.27 98.61 28.45
C VAL A 340 65.93 98.49 29.82
N PHE A 341 65.46 99.29 30.77
CA PHE A 341 65.95 99.38 32.14
C PHE A 341 64.98 98.70 33.11
N GLU A 342 65.53 97.95 34.06
CA GLU A 342 64.76 97.32 35.14
C GLU A 342 64.96 98.07 36.45
N ILE A 343 63.85 98.47 37.06
CA ILE A 343 63.77 99.06 38.41
C ILE A 343 63.07 98.08 39.33
N LEU A 344 63.56 98.00 40.56
CA LEU A 344 62.88 97.29 41.63
C LEU A 344 62.06 98.27 42.48
N PHE A 345 60.86 97.84 42.85
CA PHE A 345 60.05 98.49 43.87
C PHE A 345 59.51 97.42 44.83
N ALA A 346 59.20 97.81 46.07
CA ALA A 346 58.53 96.93 47.05
C ALA A 346 59.14 95.50 47.22
N TYR A 347 60.47 95.36 47.25
CA TYR A 347 61.24 94.11 47.42
C TYR A 347 61.13 93.08 46.27
N ASN A 348 59.92 92.77 45.79
CA ASN A 348 59.67 91.78 44.74
C ASN A 348 58.98 92.37 43.48
N GLY A 349 58.69 93.66 43.45
CA GLY A 349 58.13 94.38 42.30
C GLY A 349 59.19 94.75 41.28
N ARG A 350 58.82 94.71 40.00
CA ARG A 350 59.69 94.99 38.86
C ARG A 350 58.98 95.90 37.87
N LEU A 351 59.63 97.00 37.52
CA LEU A 351 59.16 97.95 36.53
C LEU A 351 60.19 98.04 35.41
N TYR A 352 59.73 97.90 34.17
CA TYR A 352 60.59 97.99 33.00
C TYR A 352 60.22 99.21 32.17
N TYR A 353 61.20 100.06 31.87
CA TYR A 353 61.00 101.27 31.09
C TYR A 353 62.13 101.49 30.09
N ARG A 354 61.85 102.29 29.06
CA ARG A 354 62.83 102.74 28.07
C ARG A 354 62.74 104.26 27.85
N PRO A 355 63.87 104.93 27.56
CA PRO A 355 63.86 106.33 27.16
C PRO A 355 63.49 106.48 25.67
N LEU A 356 62.61 107.42 25.35
CA LEU A 356 62.24 107.81 23.99
C LEU A 356 62.93 109.12 23.59
N LYS A 357 62.93 109.46 22.30
CA LYS A 357 63.44 110.75 21.81
C LYS A 357 62.58 111.90 22.38
N ALA A 358 63.21 113.00 22.80
CA ALA A 358 62.59 114.18 23.44
C ALA A 358 62.18 114.04 24.93
N HIS A 359 63.09 113.53 25.79
CA HIS A 359 62.96 113.51 27.26
C HIS A 359 61.69 112.82 27.82
N THR A 360 61.04 111.99 27.02
CA THR A 360 59.85 111.21 27.42
C THR A 360 60.28 109.78 27.70
N LEU A 361 59.77 109.16 28.78
CA LEU A 361 60.01 107.75 29.10
C LEU A 361 58.77 106.92 28.80
N GLU A 362 58.97 105.64 28.48
CA GLU A 362 57.89 104.69 28.25
C GLU A 362 58.01 103.50 29.19
N ILE A 363 56.94 103.22 29.94
CA ILE A 363 56.81 102.09 30.85
C ILE A 363 56.14 100.94 30.09
N LEU A 364 56.88 99.84 29.93
CA LEU A 364 56.52 98.71 29.07
C LEU A 364 55.76 97.63 29.82
N THR A 365 56.22 97.29 31.03
CA THR A 365 55.54 96.31 31.89
C THR A 365 55.85 96.57 33.36
N ILE A 366 54.86 96.27 34.20
CA ILE A 366 54.93 96.34 35.66
C ILE A 366 54.52 94.96 36.17
N GLY A 367 55.33 94.35 37.02
CA GLY A 367 55.06 93.00 37.47
C GLY A 367 55.74 92.67 38.79
N THR A 368 55.71 91.38 39.13
CA THR A 368 56.39 90.83 40.31
C THR A 368 57.47 89.85 39.88
N LYS A 369 58.30 89.40 40.82
CA LYS A 369 59.28 88.32 40.58
C LYS A 369 58.64 87.07 39.95
N ASN A 370 57.38 86.76 40.27
CA ASN A 370 56.68 85.59 39.76
C ASN A 370 56.18 85.74 38.31
N THR A 371 55.94 86.97 37.85
CA THR A 371 55.53 87.26 36.47
C THR A 371 56.71 87.55 35.56
N GLN A 372 57.92 87.68 36.12
CA GLN A 372 59.16 88.03 35.41
C GLN A 372 59.37 87.23 34.12
N GLY A 373 59.18 85.91 34.13
CA GLY A 373 59.38 85.09 32.93
C GLY A 373 58.47 85.50 31.78
N ARG A 374 57.17 85.71 32.06
CA ARG A 374 56.18 86.17 31.07
C ARG A 374 56.43 87.61 30.63
N ASP A 375 56.87 88.46 31.56
CA ASP A 375 57.17 89.87 31.29
C ASP A 375 58.40 90.02 30.39
N LEU A 376 59.43 89.18 30.57
CA LEU A 376 60.61 89.15 29.70
C LEU A 376 60.27 88.62 28.30
N THR A 377 59.48 87.56 28.17
CA THR A 377 59.01 87.07 26.86
C THR A 377 58.22 88.13 26.10
N PHE A 378 57.39 88.91 26.80
CA PHE A 378 56.68 90.03 26.19
C PHE A 378 57.64 91.13 25.72
N LEU A 379 58.64 91.49 26.53
CA LEU A 379 59.66 92.46 26.15
C LEU A 379 60.55 91.98 24.99
N GLU A 380 60.72 90.68 24.78
CA GLU A 380 61.42 90.11 23.61
C GLU A 380 60.61 90.19 22.31
N SER A 381 59.29 90.26 22.43
CA SER A 381 58.35 90.34 21.29
C SER A 381 58.07 91.77 20.79
N LEU A 382 58.55 92.78 21.53
CA LEU A 382 58.53 94.21 21.20
C LEU A 382 59.79 94.61 20.42
#